data_AF-A0A963SN88-F1
#
_entry.id   AF-A0A963SN88-F1
#
_cell.length_a   1.000
_cell.length_b   1.000
_cell.length_c   1.000
_cell.angle_alpha   90.00
_cell.angle_beta   90.00
_cell.angle_gamma   90.00
#
_symmetry.space_group_name_H-M   'P 1'
#
loop_
_entity.id
_entity.type
_entity.pdbx_description
1 polymer ?
#
loop_
_entity_poly.entity_id
_entity_poly.type
_entity_poly.pdbx_seq_one_letter_code
_entity_poly.pdbx_strand_id
1 'polypeptide(L)'
;MMKFATIAKLATGLAAGWALAGCNMVVSEEPWFERTADSPMMKPGIWGAANKTDCEFDASAAVTDWPECADPAIIDEQGSFITQSKNGDGWKGVAAVLGGTDPMIVQFRIPEDAGQMAPDGLSYIYFAAHALDHDADGKITRMALWPVMCGPIDKDPPADGRLGMLVSNKPFAGLTIKDSNCLARDIPSLVGAAAKSEALQEQNGQGRWIRDVMPGELPEQESP
;
A
#
# COMPACT_ATOMS: atom_id res chain seq x y z
N MET A 1 20.30 -53.07 -21.02
CA MET A 1 20.68 -51.67 -21.30
C MET A 1 19.51 -50.78 -20.92
N MET A 2 19.49 -50.28 -19.69
CA MET A 2 18.46 -49.37 -19.18
C MET A 2 18.95 -47.92 -19.38
N LYS A 3 18.17 -47.11 -20.11
CA LYS A 3 18.31 -45.65 -20.12
C LYS A 3 17.04 -45.09 -19.50
N PHE A 4 17.10 -44.67 -18.24
CA PHE A 4 16.09 -43.79 -17.66
C PHE A 4 16.61 -42.36 -17.75
N ALA A 5 15.90 -41.55 -18.51
CA ALA A 5 16.18 -40.14 -18.72
C ALA A 5 15.80 -39.34 -17.46
N THR A 6 16.73 -38.52 -16.99
CA THR A 6 16.52 -37.51 -15.95
C THR A 6 15.56 -36.44 -16.47
N ILE A 7 14.36 -36.36 -15.92
CA ILE A 7 13.42 -35.25 -16.15
C ILE A 7 13.91 -34.07 -15.31
N ALA A 8 14.50 -33.07 -15.97
CA ALA A 8 14.80 -31.77 -15.37
C ALA A 8 13.48 -31.03 -15.10
N LYS A 9 13.20 -30.73 -13.83
CA LYS A 9 12.09 -29.87 -13.43
C LYS A 9 12.42 -28.42 -13.81
N LEU A 10 11.75 -27.91 -14.84
CA LEU A 10 11.60 -26.47 -15.07
C LEU A 10 10.67 -25.91 -14.00
N ALA A 11 11.24 -25.24 -13.00
CA ALA A 11 10.51 -24.40 -12.06
C ALA A 11 10.91 -22.95 -12.35
N THR A 12 10.20 -22.33 -13.29
CA THR A 12 10.27 -20.88 -13.51
C THR A 12 8.83 -20.40 -13.58
N GLY A 13 8.30 -19.93 -12.45
CA GLY A 13 6.94 -19.43 -12.39
C GLY A 13 6.73 -18.60 -11.13
N LEU A 14 6.23 -17.38 -11.34
CA LEU A 14 5.72 -16.40 -10.37
C LEU A 14 6.74 -15.59 -9.56
N ALA A 15 7.27 -14.53 -10.18
CA ALA A 15 7.86 -13.39 -9.45
C ALA A 15 7.60 -12.03 -10.16
N ALA A 16 6.48 -11.87 -10.87
CA ALA A 16 6.24 -10.69 -11.73
C ALA A 16 5.00 -9.85 -11.38
N GLY A 17 4.38 -10.08 -10.21
CA GLY A 17 3.10 -9.43 -9.88
C GLY A 17 3.17 -8.02 -9.28
N TRP A 18 4.30 -7.63 -8.68
CA TRP A 18 4.32 -6.48 -7.76
C TRP A 18 5.25 -5.32 -8.18
N ALA A 19 6.13 -5.52 -9.15
CA ALA A 19 6.97 -4.44 -9.70
C ALA A 19 6.19 -3.47 -10.62
N LEU A 20 4.85 -3.59 -10.70
CA LEU A 20 4.00 -2.93 -11.70
C LEU A 20 3.10 -1.82 -11.13
N ALA A 21 3.02 -1.67 -9.80
CA ALA A 21 2.04 -0.77 -9.17
C ALA A 21 2.49 0.69 -9.09
N GLY A 22 3.80 0.97 -9.05
CA GLY A 22 4.32 2.34 -8.89
C GLY A 22 4.11 3.25 -10.11
N CYS A 23 3.86 2.69 -11.29
CA CYS A 23 3.84 3.48 -12.51
C CYS A 23 2.52 4.19 -12.81
N ASN A 24 1.41 3.88 -12.13
CA ASN A 24 0.16 4.64 -12.32
C ASN A 24 -0.26 5.42 -11.07
N MET A 25 0.56 5.46 -10.03
CA MET A 25 0.17 6.08 -8.77
C MET A 25 0.57 7.54 -8.73
N VAL A 26 -0.21 8.34 -7.99
CA VAL A 26 0.13 9.72 -7.69
C VAL A 26 1.26 9.75 -6.66
N VAL A 27 2.27 10.58 -6.93
CA VAL A 27 3.49 10.72 -6.12
C VAL A 27 3.88 12.19 -5.98
N SER A 28 4.75 12.50 -5.03
CA SER A 28 5.34 13.83 -4.88
C SER A 28 6.75 13.80 -4.26
N GLU A 29 7.48 14.89 -4.47
CA GLU A 29 8.80 15.11 -3.85
C GLU A 29 8.65 15.55 -2.39
N GLU A 30 7.72 16.46 -2.12
CA GLU A 30 7.43 17.00 -0.78
C GLU A 30 6.13 16.43 -0.22
N PRO A 31 5.98 16.35 1.12
CA PRO A 31 4.73 15.93 1.74
C PRO A 31 3.65 17.00 1.54
N TRP A 32 2.41 16.57 1.33
CA TRP A 32 1.25 17.45 1.19
C TRP A 32 0.41 17.53 2.46
N PHE A 33 0.59 16.56 3.35
CA PHE A 33 -0.09 16.48 4.62
C PHE A 33 0.92 16.40 5.76
N GLU A 34 0.60 17.10 6.83
CA GLU A 34 1.28 17.03 8.11
C GLU A 34 0.33 16.48 9.16
N ARG A 35 0.90 15.81 10.16
CA ARG A 35 0.12 15.32 11.29
C ARG A 35 -0.19 16.48 12.25
N THR A 36 -1.46 16.62 12.60
CA THR A 36 -1.95 17.59 13.58
C THR A 36 -2.71 16.87 14.68
N ALA A 37 -3.10 17.57 15.75
CA ALA A 37 -3.90 17.00 16.83
C ALA A 37 -5.28 16.51 16.36
N ASP A 38 -5.81 17.10 15.28
CA ASP A 38 -7.12 16.77 14.70
C ASP A 38 -7.02 15.78 13.53
N SER A 39 -5.82 15.32 13.18
CA SER A 39 -5.63 14.34 12.11
C SER A 39 -6.31 13.02 12.47
N PRO A 40 -7.00 12.35 11.52
CA PRO A 40 -7.51 11.01 11.73
C PRO A 40 -6.38 10.05 12.13
N MET A 41 -6.68 9.13 13.04
CA MET A 41 -5.71 8.15 13.53
C MET A 41 -6.28 6.75 13.49
N MET A 42 -5.49 5.83 12.95
CA MET A 42 -5.72 4.40 13.12
C MET A 42 -5.41 4.00 14.55
N LYS A 43 -6.14 3.01 15.07
CA LYS A 43 -5.86 2.43 16.38
C LYS A 43 -4.50 1.70 16.34
N PRO A 44 -3.55 2.03 17.23
CA PRO A 44 -2.31 1.27 17.35
C PRO A 44 -2.60 -0.20 17.68
N GLY A 45 -1.76 -1.10 17.18
CA GLY A 45 -1.93 -2.54 17.36
C GLY A 45 -1.70 -3.36 16.11
N ILE A 46 -2.11 -4.62 16.18
CA ILE A 46 -2.07 -5.56 15.06
C ILE A 46 -3.31 -5.40 14.21
N TRP A 47 -3.08 -5.23 12.92
CA TRP A 47 -4.08 -5.18 11.87
C TRP A 47 -3.96 -6.39 10.96
N GLY A 48 -5.06 -6.78 10.34
CA GLY A 48 -5.09 -7.82 9.31
C GLY A 48 -6.16 -7.57 8.26
N ALA A 49 -6.12 -8.35 7.19
CA ALA A 49 -7.09 -8.28 6.11
C ALA A 49 -8.52 -8.55 6.61
N ALA A 50 -9.46 -7.67 6.26
CA ALA A 50 -10.86 -7.74 6.68
C ALA A 50 -11.81 -8.29 5.61
N ASN A 51 -11.40 -8.28 4.34
CA ASN A 51 -12.22 -8.67 3.19
C ASN A 51 -11.95 -10.09 2.67
N LYS A 52 -11.05 -10.86 3.30
CA LYS A 52 -10.76 -12.25 2.91
C LYS A 52 -11.57 -13.22 3.76
N THR A 53 -12.70 -13.66 3.23
CA THR A 53 -13.68 -14.51 3.94
C THR A 53 -13.19 -15.93 4.20
N ASP A 54 -12.13 -16.36 3.53
CA ASP A 54 -11.52 -17.70 3.61
C ASP A 54 -10.24 -17.73 4.46
N CYS A 55 -9.83 -16.59 5.05
CA CYS A 55 -8.64 -16.53 5.88
C CYS A 55 -8.96 -16.78 7.35
N GLU A 56 -8.82 -18.03 7.77
CA GLU A 56 -8.92 -18.44 9.18
C GLU A 56 -7.53 -18.48 9.83
N PHE A 57 -7.39 -17.84 10.99
CA PHE A 57 -6.17 -17.86 11.79
C PHE A 57 -6.48 -17.63 13.27
N ASP A 58 -5.58 -18.10 14.14
CA ASP A 58 -5.66 -17.81 15.56
C ASP A 58 -5.12 -16.40 15.83
N ALA A 59 -6.03 -15.46 16.05
CA ALA A 59 -5.67 -14.07 16.36
C ALA A 59 -4.84 -13.94 17.64
N SER A 60 -4.80 -14.94 18.53
CA SER A 60 -3.98 -14.93 19.74
C SER A 60 -2.56 -15.45 19.52
N ALA A 61 -2.29 -16.13 18.39
CA ALA A 61 -0.96 -16.57 18.03
C ALA A 61 -0.05 -15.37 17.71
N ALA A 62 1.27 -15.60 17.75
CA ALA A 62 2.24 -14.62 17.32
C ALA A 62 2.02 -14.27 15.85
N VAL A 63 2.18 -13.00 15.49
CA VAL A 63 1.95 -12.54 14.11
C VAL A 63 2.80 -13.27 13.08
N THR A 64 4.00 -13.72 13.46
CA THR A 64 4.90 -14.51 12.60
C THR A 64 4.36 -15.91 12.29
N ASP A 65 3.41 -16.40 13.07
CA ASP A 65 2.75 -17.70 12.89
C ASP A 65 1.44 -17.58 12.09
N TRP A 66 1.03 -16.36 11.73
CA TRP A 66 -0.19 -16.13 10.95
C TRP A 66 0.02 -16.56 9.49
N PRO A 67 -1.01 -17.10 8.82
CA PRO A 67 -0.93 -17.40 7.40
C PRO A 67 -0.78 -16.13 6.57
N GLU A 68 -0.14 -16.22 5.40
CA GLU A 68 0.04 -15.09 4.48
C GLU A 68 -1.28 -14.40 4.10
N CYS A 69 -2.39 -15.14 4.09
CA CYS A 69 -3.69 -14.56 3.79
C CYS A 69 -4.09 -13.46 4.79
N ALA A 70 -3.64 -13.54 6.05
CA ALA A 70 -3.99 -12.59 7.10
C ALA A 70 -3.40 -11.20 6.84
N ASP A 71 -2.33 -11.13 6.03
CA ASP A 71 -1.65 -9.91 5.60
C ASP A 71 -1.40 -8.94 6.77
N PRO A 72 -0.67 -9.39 7.80
CA PRO A 72 -0.58 -8.64 9.04
C PRO A 72 0.21 -7.34 8.85
N ALA A 73 -0.27 -6.31 9.52
CA ALA A 73 0.46 -5.05 9.69
C ALA A 73 0.43 -4.65 11.16
N ILE A 74 1.47 -3.96 11.62
CA ILE A 74 1.48 -3.32 12.93
C ILE A 74 1.36 -1.82 12.71
N ILE A 75 0.45 -1.19 13.44
CA ILE A 75 0.35 0.27 13.49
C ILE A 75 0.90 0.71 14.84
N ASP A 76 1.94 1.54 14.82
CA ASP A 76 2.52 2.11 16.05
C ASP A 76 1.69 3.31 16.57
N GLU A 77 2.08 3.85 17.73
CA GLU A 77 1.46 5.02 18.34
C GLU A 77 1.56 6.29 17.47
N GLN A 78 2.57 6.34 16.60
CA GLN A 78 2.80 7.40 15.64
C GLN A 78 2.01 7.18 14.34
N GLY A 79 1.27 6.07 14.22
CA GLY A 79 0.50 5.69 13.03
C GLY A 79 1.36 5.23 11.85
N SER A 80 2.61 4.84 12.07
CA SER A 80 3.45 4.21 11.05
C SER A 80 3.01 2.77 10.83
N PHE A 81 3.12 2.31 9.58
CA PHE A 81 2.84 0.93 9.20
C PHE A 81 4.12 0.12 9.26
N ILE A 82 4.17 -0.88 10.13
CA ILE A 82 5.26 -1.85 10.18
C ILE A 82 4.75 -3.13 9.52
N THR A 83 5.35 -3.48 8.40
CA THR A 83 4.97 -4.66 7.60
C THR A 83 6.17 -5.57 7.41
N GLN A 84 5.94 -6.87 7.29
CA GLN A 84 7.00 -7.82 7.01
C GLN A 84 7.44 -7.70 5.54
N SER A 85 8.75 -7.59 5.31
CA SER A 85 9.33 -7.64 3.96
C SER A 85 9.03 -9.00 3.34
N LYS A 86 8.43 -8.99 2.15
CA LYS A 86 8.21 -10.20 1.35
C LYS A 86 9.50 -10.89 0.92
N ASN A 87 10.63 -10.18 0.96
CA ASN A 87 11.94 -10.71 0.59
C ASN A 87 12.68 -11.35 1.79
N GLY A 88 12.07 -11.37 2.97
CA GLY A 88 12.68 -11.94 4.18
C GLY A 88 13.62 -10.99 4.92
N ASP A 89 13.69 -9.72 4.52
CA ASP A 89 14.54 -8.68 5.16
C ASP A 89 14.00 -8.19 6.53
N GLY A 90 13.11 -8.96 7.16
CA GLY A 90 12.48 -8.59 8.43
C GLY A 90 11.34 -7.57 8.28
N TRP A 91 10.98 -6.95 9.39
CA TRP A 91 9.91 -5.96 9.47
C TRP A 91 10.44 -4.57 9.14
N LYS A 92 9.71 -3.81 8.31
CA LYS A 92 10.04 -2.44 7.95
C LYS A 92 8.89 -1.49 8.25
N GLY A 93 9.21 -0.38 8.92
CA GLY A 93 8.29 0.71 9.19
C GLY A 93 8.20 1.68 8.01
N VAL A 94 6.98 2.11 7.67
CA VAL A 94 6.69 3.16 6.70
C VAL A 94 5.85 4.21 7.41
N ALA A 95 6.41 5.41 7.54
CA ALA A 95 5.70 6.53 8.13
C ALA A 95 4.48 6.88 7.27
N ALA A 96 3.32 6.98 7.92
CA ALA A 96 2.07 7.36 7.27
C ALA A 96 1.40 8.56 7.95
N VAL A 97 0.83 9.44 7.13
CA VAL A 97 0.00 10.57 7.58
C VAL A 97 -1.37 10.45 6.94
N LEU A 98 -2.41 10.53 7.76
CA LEU A 98 -3.80 10.60 7.31
C LEU A 98 -4.24 12.06 7.31
N GLY A 99 -4.76 12.52 6.17
CA GLY A 99 -5.25 13.88 5.98
C GLY A 99 -6.59 13.93 5.23
N GLY A 100 -7.31 15.05 5.36
CA GLY A 100 -8.65 15.21 4.77
C GLY A 100 -9.77 14.55 5.59
N THR A 101 -10.96 14.44 5.00
CA THR A 101 -12.17 13.98 5.70
C THR A 101 -12.75 12.69 5.13
N ASP A 102 -13.11 12.66 3.84
CA ASP A 102 -13.72 11.48 3.20
C ASP A 102 -13.73 11.62 1.65
N PRO A 103 -13.08 10.72 0.88
CA PRO A 103 -12.08 9.77 1.38
C PRO A 103 -10.90 10.53 2.00
N MET A 104 -10.32 9.96 3.05
CA MET A 104 -9.06 10.45 3.61
C MET A 104 -7.92 10.11 2.65
N ILE A 105 -6.86 10.92 2.66
CA ILE A 105 -5.61 10.61 1.99
C ILE A 105 -4.64 10.00 2.98
N VAL A 106 -4.08 8.85 2.62
CA VAL A 106 -2.98 8.20 3.34
C VAL A 106 -1.71 8.48 2.55
N GLN A 107 -0.84 9.32 3.12
CA GLN A 107 0.46 9.67 2.56
C GLN A 107 1.53 8.78 3.19
N PHE A 108 2.21 7.97 2.38
CA PHE A 108 3.36 7.17 2.80
C PHE A 108 4.65 7.82 2.34
N ARG A 109 5.67 7.86 3.20
CA ARG A 109 7.05 8.15 2.78
C ARG A 109 7.64 6.90 2.13
N ILE A 110 8.10 7.01 0.89
CA ILE A 110 8.84 5.94 0.20
C ILE A 110 10.20 5.81 0.88
N PRO A 111 10.58 4.62 1.38
CA PRO A 111 11.92 4.39 1.93
C PRO A 111 13.00 4.65 0.88
N GLU A 112 14.14 5.23 1.28
CA GLU A 112 15.26 5.52 0.37
C GLU A 112 15.85 4.25 -0.25
N ASP A 113 15.71 3.10 0.44
CA ASP A 113 16.15 1.79 -0.02
C ASP A 113 15.09 1.04 -0.85
N ALA A 114 13.97 1.67 -1.21
CA ALA A 114 12.91 1.06 -2.02
C ALA A 114 13.31 0.78 -3.48
N GLY A 115 14.55 1.09 -3.87
CA GLY A 115 15.12 0.79 -5.17
C GLY A 115 14.31 1.42 -6.30
N GLN A 116 13.87 0.61 -7.27
CA GLN A 116 13.12 1.08 -8.44
C GLN A 116 11.73 1.67 -8.10
N MET A 117 11.26 1.56 -6.85
CA MET A 117 10.02 2.21 -6.39
C MET A 117 10.23 3.65 -5.91
N ALA A 118 11.48 4.11 -5.75
CA ALA A 118 11.83 5.49 -5.43
C ALA A 118 12.52 6.14 -6.64
N PRO A 119 11.76 6.68 -7.62
CA PRO A 119 12.37 7.50 -8.65
C PRO A 119 13.11 8.68 -8.01
N ASP A 120 14.25 9.07 -8.58
CA ASP A 120 15.07 10.15 -8.03
C ASP A 120 14.23 11.39 -7.69
N GLY A 121 14.32 11.83 -6.43
CA GLY A 121 13.62 13.01 -5.91
C GLY A 121 12.18 12.77 -5.41
N LEU A 122 11.54 11.65 -5.74
CA LEU A 122 10.19 11.33 -5.26
C LEU A 122 10.23 10.57 -3.93
N SER A 123 9.58 11.16 -2.93
CA SER A 123 9.63 10.67 -1.55
C SER A 123 8.27 10.23 -1.01
N TYR A 124 7.17 10.49 -1.72
CA TYR A 124 5.82 10.23 -1.21
C TYR A 124 4.92 9.57 -2.24
N ILE A 125 4.10 8.63 -1.74
CA ILE A 125 3.07 7.93 -2.50
C ILE A 125 1.73 8.01 -1.76
N TYR A 126 0.64 8.11 -2.53
CA TYR A 126 -0.67 8.39 -1.98
C TYR A 126 -1.66 7.22 -2.17
N PHE A 127 -2.31 6.86 -1.06
CA PHE A 127 -3.50 6.03 -1.02
C PHE A 127 -4.68 6.86 -0.51
N ALA A 128 -5.87 6.32 -0.68
CA ALA A 128 -7.09 6.89 -0.15
C ALA A 128 -7.82 5.86 0.68
N ALA A 129 -8.59 6.35 1.65
CA ALA A 129 -9.25 5.49 2.62
C ALA A 129 -10.62 5.99 3.06
N HIS A 130 -11.50 5.03 3.32
CA HIS A 130 -12.73 5.20 4.07
C HIS A 130 -12.56 4.60 5.46
N ALA A 131 -12.89 5.35 6.51
CA ALA A 131 -13.06 4.75 7.83
C ALA A 131 -14.40 4.01 7.86
N LEU A 132 -14.37 2.71 8.15
CA LEU A 132 -15.55 1.87 8.20
C LEU A 132 -16.07 1.68 9.62
N ASP A 133 -15.19 1.74 10.62
CA ASP A 133 -15.52 1.68 12.04
C ASP A 133 -14.49 2.46 12.87
N HIS A 134 -14.91 2.87 14.08
CA HIS A 134 -14.08 3.53 15.07
C HIS A 134 -14.25 2.89 16.46
N ASP A 135 -13.26 3.06 17.34
CA ASP A 135 -13.41 2.77 18.77
C ASP A 135 -14.04 3.95 19.54
N ALA A 136 -14.15 3.79 20.87
CA ALA A 136 -14.75 4.79 21.75
C ALA A 136 -13.93 6.11 21.83
N ASP A 137 -12.65 6.06 21.49
CA ASP A 137 -11.74 7.22 21.46
C ASP A 137 -11.68 7.86 20.07
N GLY A 138 -12.48 7.38 19.12
CA GLY A 138 -12.54 7.88 17.75
C GLY A 138 -11.37 7.42 16.87
N LYS A 139 -10.61 6.40 17.28
CA LYS A 139 -9.56 5.80 16.43
C LYS A 139 -10.19 4.85 15.43
N ILE A 140 -9.70 4.88 14.18
CA ILE A 140 -10.18 4.00 13.11
C ILE A 140 -9.79 2.56 13.47
N THR A 141 -10.76 1.64 13.47
CA THR A 141 -10.55 0.21 13.75
C THR A 141 -10.88 -0.69 12.56
N ARG A 142 -11.52 -0.15 11.52
CA ARG A 142 -11.68 -0.81 10.22
C ARG A 142 -11.65 0.22 9.11
N MET A 143 -11.00 -0.08 8.00
CA MET A 143 -10.90 0.84 6.87
C MET A 143 -10.94 0.11 5.53
N ALA A 144 -11.46 0.77 4.51
CA ALA A 144 -11.14 0.45 3.12
C ALA A 144 -9.96 1.33 2.67
N LEU A 145 -9.06 0.76 1.87
CA LEU A 145 -7.84 1.41 1.38
C LEU A 145 -7.66 1.08 -0.11
N TRP A 146 -7.34 2.09 -0.91
CA TRP A 146 -7.02 1.92 -2.33
C TRP A 146 -5.95 2.92 -2.80
N PRO A 147 -5.17 2.58 -3.84
CA PRO A 147 -4.18 3.49 -4.38
C PRO A 147 -4.83 4.71 -5.04
N VAL A 148 -4.20 5.89 -4.92
CA VAL A 148 -4.59 7.05 -5.73
C VAL A 148 -3.94 6.93 -7.09
N MET A 149 -4.75 6.65 -8.11
CA MET A 149 -4.33 6.40 -9.47
C MET A 149 -4.29 7.70 -10.28
N CYS A 150 -3.38 7.74 -11.26
CA CYS A 150 -3.25 8.83 -12.21
C CYS A 150 -4.48 8.95 -13.10
N GLY A 151 -5.09 7.81 -13.43
CA GLY A 151 -6.23 7.71 -14.33
C GLY A 151 -6.51 6.24 -14.66
N PRO A 152 -7.54 5.96 -15.48
CA PRO A 152 -7.80 4.61 -15.96
C PRO A 152 -6.61 4.11 -16.79
N ILE A 153 -6.19 2.87 -16.57
CA ILE A 153 -5.21 2.19 -17.43
C ILE A 153 -5.97 1.63 -18.63
N ASP A 154 -5.51 1.95 -19.85
CA ASP A 154 -6.07 1.36 -21.06
C ASP A 154 -5.78 -0.15 -21.05
N LYS A 155 -6.81 -0.98 -21.26
CA LYS A 155 -6.69 -2.45 -21.22
C LYS A 155 -5.90 -3.02 -22.40
N ASP A 156 -5.79 -2.24 -23.48
CA ASP A 156 -5.08 -2.62 -24.68
C ASP A 156 -3.67 -1.99 -24.66
N PRO A 157 -2.60 -2.80 -24.69
CA PRO A 157 -1.25 -2.27 -24.80
C PRO A 157 -1.07 -1.55 -26.16
N PRO A 158 -0.21 -0.51 -26.24
CA PRO A 158 0.06 0.14 -27.51
C PRO A 158 0.61 -0.84 -28.55
N ALA A 159 0.18 -0.71 -29.80
CA ALA A 159 0.57 -1.60 -30.90
C ALA A 159 2.07 -1.52 -31.26
N ASP A 160 2.80 -0.52 -30.74
CA ASP A 160 4.21 -0.30 -31.03
C ASP A 160 5.17 -1.16 -30.17
N GLY A 161 4.62 -2.05 -29.34
CA GLY A 161 5.40 -3.00 -28.55
C GLY A 161 6.20 -2.36 -27.42
N ARG A 162 6.06 -1.05 -27.20
CA ARG A 162 6.54 -0.43 -25.97
C ARG A 162 5.66 -0.97 -24.86
N LEU A 163 6.28 -1.62 -23.87
CA LEU A 163 5.69 -1.87 -22.54
C LEU A 163 5.32 -0.55 -21.80
N GLY A 164 5.37 0.61 -22.47
CA GLY A 164 5.10 1.94 -21.95
C GLY A 164 3.71 2.38 -22.42
N MET A 165 2.73 2.59 -21.57
CA MET A 165 2.84 3.33 -20.33
C MET A 165 2.07 2.58 -19.26
N LEU A 166 2.77 2.16 -18.21
CA LEU A 166 2.12 1.73 -16.97
C LEU A 166 1.52 2.93 -16.21
N VAL A 167 1.64 4.15 -16.77
CA VAL A 167 0.94 5.38 -16.39
C VAL A 167 -0.23 5.60 -17.35
N SER A 168 -1.40 6.00 -16.85
CA SER A 168 -2.56 6.35 -17.68
C SER A 168 -2.20 7.43 -18.72
N ASN A 169 -2.67 7.30 -19.96
CA ASN A 169 -2.58 8.37 -20.97
C ASN A 169 -3.68 9.43 -20.83
N LYS A 170 -4.60 9.24 -19.87
CA LYS A 170 -5.74 10.10 -19.57
C LYS A 170 -5.71 10.45 -18.08
N PRO A 171 -4.71 11.25 -17.64
CA PRO A 171 -4.64 11.64 -16.24
C PRO A 171 -5.94 12.33 -15.81
N PHE A 172 -6.38 12.07 -14.59
CA PHE A 172 -7.50 12.78 -14.00
C PHE A 172 -7.22 14.29 -13.96
N ALA A 173 -8.29 15.09 -13.97
CA ALA A 173 -8.19 16.54 -13.94
C ALA A 173 -7.30 17.01 -12.78
N GLY A 174 -6.31 17.86 -13.08
CA GLY A 174 -5.36 18.38 -12.11
C GLY A 174 -4.13 17.49 -11.87
N LEU A 175 -4.03 16.34 -12.54
CA LEU A 175 -2.83 15.50 -12.56
C LEU A 175 -2.02 15.74 -13.84
N THR A 176 -0.70 15.60 -13.75
CA THR A 176 0.24 15.74 -14.88
C THR A 176 1.27 14.62 -14.84
N ILE A 177 1.65 14.14 -16.01
CA ILE A 177 2.69 13.12 -16.15
C ILE A 177 3.99 13.80 -16.52
N LYS A 178 5.04 13.56 -15.72
CA LYS A 178 6.38 14.07 -15.95
C LYS A 178 7.38 12.96 -15.67
N ASP A 179 8.24 12.66 -16.65
CA ASP A 179 9.28 11.63 -16.52
C ASP A 179 8.74 10.26 -16.05
N SER A 180 7.55 9.88 -16.53
CA SER A 180 6.80 8.67 -16.14
C SER A 180 6.21 8.67 -14.73
N ASN A 181 6.20 9.81 -14.04
CA ASN A 181 5.57 9.98 -12.73
C ASN A 181 4.27 10.77 -12.84
N CYS A 182 3.27 10.41 -12.05
CA CYS A 182 2.01 11.14 -11.99
C CYS A 182 1.99 12.09 -10.80
N LEU A 183 1.91 13.39 -11.07
CA LEU A 183 1.99 14.44 -10.06
C LEU A 183 0.64 15.16 -9.98
N ALA A 184 0.15 15.38 -8.77
CA ALA A 184 -0.98 16.27 -8.55
C ALA A 184 -0.52 17.74 -8.53
N ARG A 185 -1.34 18.66 -9.03
CA ARG A 185 -1.05 20.10 -9.01
C ARG A 185 -1.29 20.74 -7.64
N ASP A 186 -2.35 20.29 -6.96
CA ASP A 186 -2.82 20.84 -5.69
C ASP A 186 -3.63 19.78 -4.91
N ILE A 187 -3.79 19.96 -3.59
CA ILE A 187 -4.52 19.03 -2.70
C ILE A 187 -5.92 18.68 -3.25
N PRO A 188 -6.73 19.64 -3.74
CA PRO A 188 -8.01 19.33 -4.37
C PRO A 188 -7.92 18.36 -5.55
N SER A 189 -6.88 18.48 -6.38
CA SER A 189 -6.63 17.55 -7.50
C SER A 189 -6.31 16.14 -7.02
N LEU A 190 -5.51 16.01 -5.95
CA LEU A 190 -5.20 14.72 -5.32
C LEU A 190 -6.45 14.07 -4.72
N VAL A 191 -7.27 14.83 -3.98
CA VAL A 191 -8.54 14.34 -3.41
C VAL A 191 -9.53 13.96 -4.52
N GLY A 192 -9.63 14.76 -5.57
CA GLY A 192 -10.46 14.45 -6.74
C GLY A 192 -10.02 13.18 -7.46
N ALA A 193 -8.71 12.93 -7.55
CA ALA A 193 -8.16 11.70 -8.09
C ALA A 193 -8.43 10.50 -7.17
N ALA A 194 -8.29 10.66 -5.86
CA ALA A 194 -8.58 9.63 -4.86
C ALA A 194 -10.01 9.10 -4.99
N ALA A 195 -11.00 9.99 -5.05
CA ALA A 195 -12.41 9.62 -5.21
C ALA A 195 -12.68 8.89 -6.53
N LYS A 196 -12.06 9.32 -7.64
CA LYS A 196 -12.22 8.63 -8.94
C LYS A 196 -11.49 7.28 -8.99
N SER A 197 -10.39 7.16 -8.26
CA SER A 197 -9.59 5.93 -8.20
C SER A 197 -10.34 4.80 -7.51
N GLU A 198 -11.24 5.12 -6.57
CA GLU A 198 -12.10 4.15 -5.91
C GLU A 198 -12.95 3.37 -6.93
N ALA A 199 -13.54 4.07 -7.90
CA ALA A 199 -14.37 3.46 -8.94
C ALA A 199 -13.58 2.58 -9.93
N LEU A 200 -12.25 2.65 -9.92
CA LEU A 200 -11.39 1.80 -10.74
C LEU A 200 -11.02 0.47 -10.03
N GLN A 201 -11.28 0.35 -8.74
CA GLN A 201 -10.96 -0.85 -7.99
C GLN A 201 -12.09 -1.87 -8.11
N GLU A 202 -11.77 -3.07 -8.60
CA GLU A 202 -12.72 -4.19 -8.55
C GLU A 202 -12.94 -4.67 -7.11
N GLN A 203 -11.90 -4.54 -6.26
CA GLN A 203 -11.94 -4.81 -4.83
C GLN A 203 -11.01 -3.85 -4.11
N ASN A 204 -11.54 -3.09 -3.14
CA ASN A 204 -10.70 -2.32 -2.23
C ASN A 204 -10.04 -3.25 -1.21
N GLY A 205 -8.78 -2.96 -0.88
CA GLY A 205 -8.17 -3.55 0.31
C GLY A 205 -8.98 -3.13 1.53
N GLN A 206 -9.25 -4.06 2.45
CA GLN A 206 -9.83 -3.70 3.74
C GLN A 206 -8.94 -4.23 4.85
N GLY A 207 -8.66 -3.37 5.83
CA GLY A 207 -7.94 -3.71 7.05
C GLY A 207 -8.85 -3.57 8.26
N ARG A 208 -8.63 -4.39 9.27
CA ARG A 208 -9.24 -4.24 10.60
C ARG A 208 -8.20 -4.40 11.70
N TRP A 209 -8.38 -3.66 12.79
CA TRP A 209 -7.68 -3.88 14.04
C TRP A 209 -8.12 -5.22 14.64
N ILE A 210 -7.16 -6.01 15.11
CA ILE A 210 -7.37 -7.34 15.67
C ILE A 210 -7.16 -7.31 17.19
N ARG A 211 -6.02 -6.79 17.63
CA ARG A 211 -5.62 -6.72 19.04
C ARG A 211 -4.45 -5.78 19.26
N ASP A 212 -4.14 -5.49 20.52
CA ASP A 212 -2.91 -4.82 20.91
C ASP A 212 -1.67 -5.68 20.58
N VAL A 213 -0.53 -5.02 20.44
CA VAL A 213 0.75 -5.71 20.25
C VAL A 213 1.17 -6.39 21.55
N MET A 214 1.53 -7.67 21.49
CA MET A 214 2.04 -8.39 22.66
C MET A 214 3.52 -8.09 22.90
N PRO A 215 4.00 -8.20 24.16
CA PRO A 215 5.42 -8.11 24.45
C PRO A 215 6.24 -9.08 23.59
N GLY A 216 7.24 -8.57 22.88
CA GLY A 216 8.14 -9.36 22.03
C GLY A 216 7.68 -9.57 20.58
N GLU A 217 6.53 -9.04 20.17
CA GLU A 217 6.09 -9.09 18.76
C GLU A 217 6.60 -7.94 17.91
N LEU A 218 6.92 -6.80 18.54
CA LEU A 218 7.59 -5.74 17.81
C LEU A 218 9.01 -6.22 17.48
N PRO A 219 9.45 -6.09 16.22
CA PRO A 219 10.88 -6.17 15.93
C PRO A 219 11.60 -5.16 16.83
N GLU A 220 12.76 -5.52 17.39
CA GLU A 220 13.66 -4.50 17.94
C GLU A 220 13.92 -3.50 16.82
N GLN A 221 13.33 -2.31 16.93
CA GLN A 221 13.58 -1.28 15.95
C GLN A 221 15.02 -0.84 16.12
N GLU A 222 15.86 -1.15 15.14
CA GLU A 222 17.14 -0.46 15.01
C GLU A 222 16.79 1.02 14.82
N SER A 223 17.04 1.83 15.86
CA SER A 223 16.87 3.27 15.77
C SER A 223 17.76 3.77 14.61
N PRO A 224 17.22 4.59 13.69
CA PRO A 224 18.01 5.17 12.62
C PRO A 224 19.19 6.02 13.15
#